data_AF-A0A7X8ZWZ0-F1
#
_entry.id   AF-A0A7X8ZWZ0-F1
#
_cell.length_a   1.000
_cell.length_b   1.000
_cell.length_c   1.000
_cell.angle_alpha   90.00
_cell.angle_beta   90.00
_cell.angle_gamma   90.00
#
_symmetry.space_group_name_H-M   'P 1'
#
loop_
_entity.id
_entity.type
_entity.pdbx_description
1 polymer ?
#
loop_
_entity_poly.entity_id
_entity_poly.type
_entity_poly.pdbx_seq_one_letter_code
_entity_poly.pdbx_strand_id
1 'polypeptide(L)' 'MKTLKFKTNLECPNCEARVKPFLDKKEGVTSWQVDTDHPDKILTVETESLEAKDIIKIIKRTGFVAEEM' A
#
# COMPACT_ATOMS: atom_id res chain seq x y z
N MET A 1 -6.33 -15.70 -3.13
CA MET A 1 -6.34 -14.30 -2.67
C MET A 1 -5.68 -14.20 -1.31
N LYS A 2 -4.72 -13.29 -1.14
CA LYS A 2 -4.01 -13.03 0.12
C LYS A 2 -4.10 -11.54 0.46
N THR A 3 -4.16 -11.26 1.75
CA THR A 3 -4.23 -9.91 2.28
C THR A 3 -2.89 -9.59 2.92
N LEU A 4 -2.22 -8.57 2.41
CA LEU A 4 -0.95 -8.08 2.92
C LEU A 4 -1.20 -6.77 3.67
N LYS A 5 -0.57 -6.60 4.82
CA LYS A 5 -0.68 -5.37 5.62
C LYS A 5 0.68 -4.75 5.80
N PHE A 6 0.72 -3.44 5.72
CA PHE A 6 1.95 -2.68 5.82
C PHE A 6 1.76 -1.49 6.75
N LYS A 7 2.74 -1.27 7.61
CA LYS A 7 2.90 -0.01 8.31
C LYS A 7 3.46 1.01 7.32
N THR A 8 2.88 2.20 7.24
CA THR A 8 3.31 3.24 6.29
C THR A 8 3.49 4.60 6.95
N ASN A 9 4.05 5.55 6.20
CA ASN A 9 4.11 6.96 6.59
C ASN A 9 3.14 7.84 5.76
N LEU A 10 2.02 7.28 5.32
CA LEU A 10 0.98 8.00 4.59
C LEU A 10 0.18 8.88 5.56
N GLU A 11 0.71 10.05 5.88
CA GLU A 11 0.16 10.96 6.92
C GLU A 11 -0.85 12.00 6.41
N CYS A 12 -0.97 12.19 5.09
CA CYS A 12 -1.88 13.18 4.51
C CYS A 12 -2.88 12.53 3.55
N PRO A 13 -4.13 13.02 3.47
CA PRO A 13 -5.12 12.54 2.50
C PRO A 13 -4.65 12.71 1.03
N ASN A 14 -3.79 13.70 0.76
CA ASN A 14 -3.15 13.84 -0.55
C ASN A 14 -2.09 12.76 -0.85
N CYS A 15 -1.55 12.07 0.16
CA CYS A 15 -0.57 11.00 -0.03
C CYS A 15 -1.22 9.74 -0.60
N GLU A 16 -2.46 9.42 -0.21
CA GLU A 16 -3.22 8.30 -0.78
C GLU A 16 -3.42 8.48 -2.30
N ALA A 17 -3.74 9.70 -2.73
CA ALA A 17 -3.88 10.03 -4.15
C ALA A 17 -2.58 9.80 -4.95
N ARG A 18 -1.41 9.85 -4.31
CA ARG A 18 -0.12 9.57 -4.95
C ARG A 18 0.18 8.08 -5.09
N VAL A 19 -0.25 7.25 -4.14
CA VAL A 19 -0.06 5.78 -4.22
C VAL A 19 -1.13 5.08 -5.03
N LYS A 20 -2.35 5.63 -5.04
CA LYS A 20 -3.50 5.12 -5.80
C LYS A 20 -3.18 4.70 -7.23
N PRO A 21 -2.65 5.56 -8.11
CA PRO A 21 -2.41 5.19 -9.51
C PRO A 21 -1.35 4.10 -9.69
N PHE A 22 -0.52 3.83 -8.68
CA PHE A 22 0.48 2.78 -8.76
C PHE A 22 -0.07 1.42 -8.32
N LEU A 23 -0.93 1.40 -7.29
CA LEU A 23 -1.60 0.18 -6.84
C LEU A 23 -2.71 -0.21 -7.82
N ASP A 24 -3.49 0.75 -8.32
CA ASP A 24 -4.60 0.54 -9.26
C ASP A 24 -4.11 0.02 -10.63
N LYS A 25 -2.93 0.48 -11.07
CA LYS A 25 -2.29 -0.01 -12.30
C LYS A 25 -1.52 -1.31 -12.10
N LYS A 26 -1.34 -1.77 -10.86
CA LYS A 26 -0.52 -2.95 -10.61
C LYS A 26 -1.35 -4.20 -10.84
N GLU A 27 -1.01 -4.90 -11.92
CA GLU A 27 -1.60 -6.19 -12.23
C GLU A 27 -1.42 -7.18 -11.06
N GLY A 28 -2.52 -7.81 -10.65
CA GLY A 28 -2.58 -8.71 -9.51
C GLY A 28 -2.98 -8.05 -8.18
N VAL A 29 -3.08 -6.71 -8.08
CA VAL A 29 -3.79 -6.05 -6.97
C VAL A 29 -5.29 -6.13 -7.24
N THR A 30 -6.04 -6.65 -6.28
CA THR A 30 -7.50 -6.75 -6.35
C THR A 30 -8.16 -5.55 -5.67
N SER A 31 -7.67 -5.19 -4.49
CA SER A 31 -8.17 -4.07 -3.70
C SER A 31 -7.09 -3.55 -2.76
N TRP A 32 -7.22 -2.31 -2.30
CA TRP A 32 -6.34 -1.74 -1.29
C TRP A 32 -7.03 -0.64 -0.51
N GLN A 33 -6.61 -0.43 0.73
CA GLN A 33 -7.14 0.61 1.62
C GLN A 33 -6.03 1.11 2.55
N VAL A 34 -6.03 2.41 2.83
CA VAL A 34 -5.15 3.01 3.85
C VAL A 34 -6.00 3.39 5.05
N ASP A 35 -5.61 2.91 6.21
CA ASP A 35 -6.19 3.29 7.49
C ASP A 35 -5.37 4.45 8.05
N THR A 36 -5.80 5.67 7.75
CA THR A 36 -5.16 6.90 8.24
C THR A 36 -5.60 7.27 9.65
N ASP A 37 -6.56 6.57 10.25
CA ASP A 37 -6.93 6.77 11.65
C ASP A 37 -5.94 6.05 12.58
N HIS A 38 -5.45 4.89 12.15
CA HIS A 38 -4.43 4.14 12.87
C HIS A 38 -3.13 4.97 13.05
N PRO A 39 -2.48 4.91 14.24
CA PRO A 39 -1.22 5.62 14.47
C PRO A 39 -0.12 5.20 13.50
N ASP A 40 -0.10 3.91 13.12
CA ASP A 40 0.89 3.34 12.18
C ASP A 40 0.51 3.45 10.69
N LYS A 41 -0.58 4.15 10.34
CA LYS A 41 -1.08 4.34 8.97
C LYS A 41 -1.06 3.04 8.15
N ILE A 42 -2.01 2.15 8.42
CA ILE A 42 -1.95 0.79 7.90
C ILE A 42 -2.45 0.74 6.46
N LEU A 43 -1.57 0.37 5.52
CA LEU A 43 -1.96 0.02 4.17
C LEU A 43 -2.31 -1.48 4.13
N THR A 44 -3.55 -1.79 3.76
CA THR A 44 -4.00 -3.16 3.46
C THR A 44 -4.10 -3.33 1.96
N VAL A 45 -3.50 -4.38 1.41
CA VAL A 45 -3.54 -4.72 -0.01
C VAL A 45 -4.01 -6.15 -0.17
N GLU A 46 -5.06 -6.34 -0.95
CA GLU A 46 -5.52 -7.64 -1.38
C GLU A 46 -4.96 -7.95 -2.76
N THR A 47 -4.33 -9.11 -2.89
CA THR A 47 -3.66 -9.53 -4.12
C THR A 47 -3.76 -11.03 -4.30
N GLU A 48 -3.79 -11.50 -5.54
CA GLU A 48 -3.76 -12.93 -5.83
C GLU A 48 -2.33 -13.45 -6.01
N SER A 49 -1.44 -12.62 -6.57
CA SER A 49 -0.14 -13.06 -7.08
C SER A 49 1.04 -12.31 -6.46
N LEU A 50 0.85 -11.09 -5.97
CA LEU A 50 1.96 -10.20 -5.57
C LEU A 50 2.47 -10.53 -4.18
N GLU A 51 3.77 -10.34 -3.96
CA GLU A 51 4.37 -10.48 -2.64
C GLU A 51 4.54 -9.13 -1.96
N ALA A 52 4.75 -9.15 -0.65
CA ALA A 52 4.95 -7.93 0.13
C ALA A 52 6.09 -7.06 -0.41
N LYS A 53 7.18 -7.69 -0.88
CA LYS A 53 8.31 -6.98 -1.49
C LYS A 53 7.92 -6.19 -2.75
N ASP A 54 6.96 -6.66 -3.53
CA ASP A 54 6.46 -5.93 -4.70
C ASP A 54 5.71 -4.67 -4.28
N ILE A 55 4.83 -4.80 -3.29
CA ILE A 55 4.06 -3.67 -2.75
C ILE A 55 4.99 -2.63 -2.13
N ILE A 56 5.95 -3.07 -1.31
CA ILE A 56 6.95 -2.19 -0.67
C ILE A 56 7.73 -1.40 -1.73
N LYS A 57 8.17 -2.05 -2.83
CA LYS A 57 8.87 -1.37 -3.92
C LYS A 57 8.00 -0.32 -4.61
N ILE A 58 6.71 -0.60 -4.79
CA ILE A 58 5.76 0.34 -5.39
C ILE A 58 5.61 1.58 -4.51
N ILE A 59 5.37 1.39 -3.21
CA ILE A 59 5.23 2.50 -2.25
C ILE A 59 6.54 3.30 -2.14
N LYS A 60 7.69 2.62 -2.15
CA LYS A 60 8.99 3.29 -2.13
C LYS A 60 9.22 4.18 -3.36
N ARG A 61 8.71 3.80 -4.53
CA ARG A 61 8.81 4.60 -5.77
C ARG A 61 7.98 5.88 -5.73
N THR A 62 6.94 5.94 -4.91
CA THR A 62 6.12 7.15 -4.75
C THR A 62 6.71 8.12 -3.72
N GLY A 63 7.80 7.75 -3.06
CA GLY A 63 8.49 8.55 -2.04
C GLY A 63 8.04 8.26 -0.60
N PHE A 64 7.26 7.20 -0.39
CA PHE A 64 6.77 6.78 0.92
C PHE A 64 7.49 5.51 1.40
N VAL A 65 7.32 5.19 2.67
CA VAL A 65 7.84 3.96 3.28
C VAL A 65 6.69 3.03 3.58
N ALA A 66 6.88 1.74 3.28
CA ALA A 66 6.00 0.66 3.67
C ALA A 66 6.85 -0.46 4.26
N GLU A 67 6.45 -0.97 5.43
CA GLU A 67 7.07 -2.10 6.10
C GLU A 67 6.02 -3.18 6.31
N GLU A 68 6.35 -4.43 5.94
CA GLU A 68 5.47 -5.58 6.16
C GLU A 68 5.28 -5.81 7.66
N MET A 69 4.06 -6.19 8.04
CA MET A 69 3.67 -6.56 9.40
C MET A 69 3.37 -8.04 9.53
#